data_AF-A0A374JPK3-F1
#
_entry.id   AF-A0A374JPK3-F1
#
_cell.length_a   1.000
_cell.length_b   1.000
_cell.length_c   1.000
_cell.angle_alpha   90.00
_cell.angle_beta   90.00
_cell.angle_gamma   90.00
#
_symmetry.space_group_name_H-M   'P 1'
#
loop_
_entity.id
_entity.type
_entity.pdbx_description
1 polymer ?
#
loop_
_entity_poly.entity_id
_entity_poly.type
_entity_poly.pdbx_seq_one_letter_code
_entity_poly.pdbx_strand_id
1 'polypeptide(L)' 'MVFNLENGIYRVRINIESIPRELKAEVVIPVILESKYSYIVCEEIVKRNFNRRFCAFQYDMISGNLIYRYSVMVDD' A
#
# COMPACT_ATOMS: atom_id res chain seq x y z
N MET A 1 -6.69 -12.05 8.73
CA MET A 1 -6.87 -12.29 7.28
C MET A 1 -5.50 -12.15 6.64
N VAL A 2 -4.94 -13.22 6.08
CA VAL A 2 -3.65 -13.13 5.37
C VAL A 2 -3.97 -12.68 3.96
N PHE A 3 -3.57 -11.46 3.57
CA PHE A 3 -3.58 -11.06 2.16
C PHE A 3 -2.63 -11.99 1.41
N ASN A 4 -3.16 -13.06 0.80
CA ASN A 4 -2.37 -13.93 -0.04
C ASN A 4 -2.21 -13.22 -1.39
N LEU A 5 -1.03 -12.61 -1.57
CA LEU A 5 -0.69 -11.81 -2.75
C LEU A 5 -0.09 -12.67 -3.88
N GLU A 6 0.01 -13.98 -3.69
CA GLU A 6 0.52 -14.91 -4.70
C GLU A 6 -0.48 -15.04 -5.86
N ASN A 7 0.02 -14.94 -7.11
CA ASN A 7 -0.74 -15.03 -8.36
C ASN A 7 -1.77 -13.91 -8.64
N GLY A 8 -1.64 -12.75 -7.99
CA GLY A 8 -2.49 -11.57 -8.26
C GLY A 8 -1.96 -10.66 -9.37
N ILE A 9 -2.87 -9.96 -10.06
CA ILE A 9 -2.50 -8.82 -10.92
C ILE A 9 -2.28 -7.62 -9.99
N TYR A 10 -1.06 -7.08 -9.98
CA TYR A 10 -0.74 -5.86 -9.25
C TYR A 10 -0.16 -4.81 -10.20
N ARG A 11 -0.43 -3.54 -9.89
CA ARG A 11 0.17 -2.42 -10.61
C ARG A 11 1.24 -1.78 -9.73
N VAL A 12 2.50 -1.82 -10.19
CA VAL A 12 3.60 -1.11 -9.53
C VAL A 12 3.83 0.22 -10.25
N ARG A 13 3.93 1.31 -9.49
CA ARG A 13 4.37 2.62 -9.96
C ARG A 13 5.57 3.03 -9.13
N ILE A 14 6.71 3.26 -9.79
CA ILE A 14 7.93 3.77 -9.16
C ILE A 14 8.16 5.17 -9.69
N ASN A 15 8.17 6.15 -8.79
CA ASN A 15 8.51 7.53 -9.08
C ASN A 15 9.84 7.84 -8.38
N ILE A 16 10.82 8.28 -9.16
CA ILE A 16 12.10 8.77 -8.65
C ILE A 16 12.07 10.28 -8.84
N GLU A 17 11.94 11.01 -7.74
CA GLU A 17 12.01 12.47 -7.76
C GLU A 17 13.47 12.88 -7.50
N SER A 18 14.00 13.76 -8.35
CA SER A 18 15.35 14.31 -8.16
C SER A 18 15.37 15.43 -7.11
N ILE A 19 14.26 16.13 -6.93
CA ILE A 19 14.06 17.21 -5.95
C ILE A 19 12.59 17.16 -5.46
N PRO A 20 12.32 16.79 -4.20
CA PRO A 20 13.25 16.22 -3.22
C PRO A 20 13.79 14.87 -3.72
N ARG A 21 15.01 14.49 -3.32
CA ARG A 21 15.63 13.20 -3.66
C ARG A 21 14.87 12.06 -2.98
N GLU A 22 13.75 11.67 -3.55
CA GLU A 22 12.78 10.79 -2.92
C GLU A 22 12.43 9.66 -3.89
N LEU A 23 12.55 8.43 -3.39
CA LEU A 23 12.09 7.24 -4.10
C LEU A 23 10.71 6.87 -3.55
N LYS A 24 9.68 7.03 -4.37
CA LYS A 24 8.30 6.60 -4.06
C LYS A 24 7.98 5.35 -4.87
N ALA A 25 7.71 4.25 -4.19
CA ALA A 25 7.16 3.04 -4.80
C ALA A 25 5.73 2.83 -4.31
N GLU A 26 4.79 2.67 -5.23
CA GLU A 26 3.40 2.38 -4.95
C GLU A 26 3.02 1.07 -5.63
N VAL A 27 2.47 0.13 -4.86
CA VAL A 27 1.91 -1.12 -5.35
C VAL A 27 0.41 -1.07 -5.11
N VAL A 28 -0.36 -1.07 -6.18
CA VAL A 28 -1.83 -1.13 -6.14
C VAL A 28 -2.24 -2.57 -6.34
N ILE A 29 -2.93 -3.10 -5.33
CA ILE A 29 -3.50 -4.44 -5.31
C ILE A 29 -5.01 -4.26 -5.47
N PRO A 30 -5.59 -4.67 -6.61
CA PRO A 30 -7.02 -4.61 -6.82
C PRO A 30 -7.68 -5.68 -5.97
N VAL A 31 -8.27 -5.26 -4.85
CA VAL A 31 -9.06 -6.14 -4.00
C VAL A 31 -10.50 -5.68 -4.13
N ILE A 32 -11.38 -6.49 -4.71
CA ILE A 32 -12.81 -6.18 -4.67
C ILE A 32 -13.30 -6.56 -3.27
N LEU A 33 -13.16 -5.64 -2.32
CA LEU A 33 -13.63 -5.82 -0.96
C LEU A 33 -15.08 -5.34 -0.86
N GLU A 34 -15.98 -6.26 -0.51
CA GLU A 34 -17.35 -5.88 -0.14
C GLU A 34 -17.30 -4.92 1.07
N SER A 35 -18.18 -3.91 1.08
CA SER A 35 -18.22 -2.85 2.11
C SER A 35 -18.26 -3.38 3.55
N LYS A 36 -18.85 -4.56 3.76
CA LYS A 36 -18.93 -5.24 5.07
C LYS A 36 -17.58 -5.63 5.66
N TYR A 37 -16.53 -5.74 4.83
CA TYR A 37 -15.17 -6.10 5.26
C TYR A 37 -14.28 -4.88 5.49
N SER A 38 -14.76 -3.66 5.23
CA SER A 38 -13.98 -2.42 5.36
C SER A 38 -13.37 -2.24 6.75
N TYR A 39 -14.14 -2.51 7.82
CA TYR A 39 -13.67 -2.39 9.20
C TYR A 39 -12.52 -3.37 9.51
N ILE A 40 -12.69 -4.65 9.16
CA ILE A 40 -11.69 -5.70 9.40
C ILE A 40 -10.39 -5.40 8.64
N VAL A 41 -10.51 -4.90 7.41
CA VAL A 41 -9.37 -4.51 6.58
C VAL A 41 -8.63 -3.32 7.19
N CYS A 42 -9.35 -2.29 7.63
CA CYS A 42 -8.75 -1.14 8.30
C CYS A 42 -8.01 -1.55 9.59
N GLU A 43 -8.58 -2.43 10.40
CA GLU A 43 -7.94 -2.93 11.62
C GLU A 43 -6.63 -3.67 11.31
N GLU A 44 -6.64 -4.54 10.30
CA GLU A 44 -5.45 -5.28 9.85
C GLU A 44 -4.39 -4.35 9.26
N ILE A 45 -4.79 -3.30 8.53
CA ILE A 45 -3.88 -2.26 8.01
C ILE A 45 -3.17 -1.54 9.17
N VAL A 46 -3.90 -1.13 10.20
CA VAL A 46 -3.32 -0.46 11.38
C VAL A 46 -2.27 -1.37 12.04
N LYS A 47 -2.62 -2.64 12.27
CA LYS A 47 -1.69 -3.63 12.86
C LYS A 47 -0.43 -3.82 12.01
N ARG A 48 -0.58 -3.90 10.68
CA ARG A 48 0.55 -4.09 9.75
C ARG A 48 1.42 -2.85 9.59
N ASN A 49 0.87 -1.67 9.80
CA ASN A 49 1.60 -0.40 9.72
C ASN A 49 2.36 -0.07 11.01
N PHE A 50 1.99 -0.65 12.15
CA PHE A 50 2.55 -0.31 13.47
C PHE A 50 4.10 -0.34 13.51
N ASN A 51 4.72 -1.31 12.83
CA ASN A 51 6.18 -1.47 12.81
C ASN A 51 6.86 -0.91 11.54
N ARG A 52 6.13 -0.19 10.68
CA ARG A 52 6.64 0.29 9.39
C ARG A 52 7.02 1.76 9.48
N ARG A 53 8.28 2.07 9.15
CA ARG A 53 8.82 3.44 9.21
C ARG A 53 8.74 4.18 7.88
N PHE A 54 8.97 3.47 6.78
CA PHE A 54 9.08 4.04 5.42
C PHE A 54 7.98 3.54 4.48
N CYS A 55 7.01 2.80 5.01
CA CYS A 55 5.92 2.27 4.20
C CYS A 55 4.62 2.16 4.97
N ALA A 56 3.51 2.15 4.23
CA ALA A 56 2.19 1.99 4.79
C ALA A 56 1.27 1.28 3.79
N PHE A 57 0.41 0.41 4.32
CA PHE A 57 -0.80 0.00 3.63
C PHE A 57 -1.89 1.06 3.79
N GLN A 58 -2.68 1.24 2.74
CA GLN A 58 -3.82 2.16 2.66
C GLN A 58 -4.95 1.45 1.92
N TYR A 59 -6.20 1.74 2.28
CA TYR A 59 -7.37 1.24 1.57
C TYR A 59 -8.08 2.41 0.90
N ASP A 60 -8.24 2.34 -0.41
CA ASP A 60 -9.01 3.32 -1.16
C ASP A 60 -10.48 2.85 -1.22
N MET A 61 -11.35 3.54 -0.48
CA MET A 61 -12.78 3.20 -0.44
C MET A 61 -13.51 3.47 -1.76
N ILE A 62 -12.98 4.34 -2.63
CA ILE A 62 -13.61 4.68 -3.91
C ILE A 62 -13.35 3.56 -4.91
N SER A 63 -12.08 3.12 -5.02
CA SER A 63 -11.70 2.07 -5.97
C SER A 63 -11.77 0.65 -5.39
N GLY A 64 -11.91 0.51 -4.07
CA GLY A 64 -11.78 -0.75 -3.34
C GLY A 64 -10.35 -1.26 -3.22
N ASN A 65 -9.36 -0.54 -3.77
CA ASN A 65 -8.00 -1.08 -3.87
C ASN A 65 -7.24 -1.02 -2.54
N LEU A 66 -6.42 -2.04 -2.29
CA LEU A 66 -5.38 -1.99 -1.27
C LEU A 66 -4.11 -1.41 -1.90
N ILE A 67 -3.60 -0.34 -1.33
CA ILE A 67 -2.41 0.35 -1.81
C ILE A 67 -1.30 0.14 -0.79
N TYR A 68 -0.15 -0.31 -1.25
CA TYR A 68 1.07 -0.35 -0.46
C TYR A 68 2.03 0.72 -0.97
N ARG A 69 2.33 1.71 -0.12
CA ARG A 69 3.23 2.81 -0.44
C ARG A 69 4.52 2.66 0.36
N TYR A 70 5.64 2.80 -0.31
CA TYR A 70 6.97 2.95 0.27
C TYR A 70 7.53 4.31 -0.17
N SER A 71 8.08 5.07 0.77
CA SER A 71 8.83 6.27 0.46
C SER A 71 10.07 6.37 1.33
N VAL A 72 11.20 6.67 0.71
CA VAL A 72 12.47 6.90 1.39
C VAL A 72 13.23 8.04 0.71
N MET A 73 13.96 8.80 1.53
CA MET A 73 14.96 9.74 1.04
C MET A 73 16.14 8.96 0.47
N VAL A 74 16.64 9.40 -0.67
CA VAL A 74 17.85 8.85 -1.28
C VAL A 74 18.99 9.80 -0.95
N ASP A 75 19.81 9.40 0.03
CA ASP A 75 21.09 10.05 0.33
C ASP A 75 22.19 9.48 -0.59
N ASP A 76 23.27 10.25 -0.80
CA ASP A 76 24.39 9.90 -1.70
C ASP A 76 25.22 8.69 -1.21
#